data_AF-A0A4Q4YFU1-F1
#
_entry.id   AF-A0A4Q4YFU1-F1
#
_cell.length_a   1.000
_cell.length_b   1.000
_cell.length_c   1.000
_cell.angle_alpha   90.00
_cell.angle_beta   90.00
_cell.angle_gamma   90.00
#
_symmetry.space_group_name_H-M   'P 1'
#
loop_
_entity.id
_entity.type
_entity.pdbx_description
1 polymer ?
#
loop_
_entity_poly.entity_id
_entity_poly.type
_entity_poly.pdbx_seq_one_letter_code
_entity_poly.pdbx_strand_id
1 'polypeptide(L)'
;MERVKLAGVYTTYLHGNHRTANGLATYCSEKFYDGRMHQSKLAKPTQDEERAIYWLRSYAPSMRGARLWLDVEGMTETKDLSTKNTAHANLIVDLVIGAFENKLHRGGERFHTLIVTPYETKPRISGRRSRTCHQWNTAEQK
;
A
#
# COMPACT_ATOMS: atom_id res chain seq x y z
N MET A 1 -8.30 24.31 -5.74
CA MET A 1 -7.71 24.84 -4.49
C MET A 1 -6.74 25.99 -4.74
N GLU A 2 -5.87 25.90 -5.75
CA GLU A 2 -4.93 26.99 -6.11
C GLU A 2 -5.61 28.35 -6.36
N ARG A 3 -6.74 28.36 -7.08
CA ARG A 3 -7.51 29.59 -7.35
C ARG A 3 -8.18 30.22 -6.11
N VAL A 4 -8.39 29.45 -5.03
CA VAL A 4 -9.10 29.92 -3.82
C VAL A 4 -8.14 30.60 -2.83
N LYS A 5 -6.88 30.14 -2.76
CA LYS A 5 -5.82 30.84 -2.01
C LYS A 5 -5.55 32.25 -2.54
N LEU A 6 -5.65 32.44 -3.86
CA LEU A 6 -5.51 33.73 -4.53
C LEU A 6 -6.67 34.70 -4.23
N ALA A 7 -7.84 34.19 -3.81
CA ALA A 7 -9.04 34.99 -3.55
C ALA A 7 -9.18 35.46 -2.09
N GLY A 8 -8.14 35.28 -1.25
CA GLY A 8 -8.15 35.73 0.15
C GLY A 8 -9.07 34.91 1.08
N VAL A 9 -9.49 33.72 0.65
CA VAL A 9 -10.30 32.83 1.49
C VAL A 9 -9.41 32.05 2.45
N TYR A 10 -9.60 32.30 3.75
CA TYR A 10 -8.90 31.56 4.80
C TYR A 10 -9.36 30.09 4.82
N THR A 11 -8.41 29.18 4.58
CA THR A 11 -8.65 27.73 4.65
C THR A 11 -8.16 27.22 6.00
N THR A 12 -9.07 26.65 6.78
CA THR A 12 -8.72 25.92 8.01
C THR A 12 -8.25 24.53 7.64
N TYR A 13 -7.02 24.18 8.01
CA TYR A 13 -6.46 22.85 7.79
C TYR A 13 -6.64 21.97 9.03
N LEU A 14 -7.12 20.75 8.82
CA LEU A 14 -7.11 19.73 9.86
C LEU A 14 -5.73 19.07 9.88
N HIS A 15 -5.09 19.08 11.05
CA HIS A 15 -3.71 18.60 11.21
C HIS A 15 -3.61 17.14 11.69
N GLY A 16 -4.67 16.61 12.30
CA GLY A 16 -4.69 15.26 12.87
C GLY A 16 -5.13 14.18 11.87
N ASN A 17 -4.25 13.23 11.60
CA ASN A 17 -4.55 12.04 10.80
C ASN A 17 -4.86 10.84 11.72
N HIS A 18 -6.11 10.39 11.71
CA HIS A 18 -6.59 9.26 12.52
C HIS A 18 -6.57 7.92 11.77
N ARG A 19 -6.25 7.93 10.47
CA ARG A 19 -6.31 6.76 9.58
C ARG A 19 -5.01 5.95 9.60
N THR A 20 -3.88 6.64 9.58
CA THR A 20 -2.56 6.01 9.47
C THR A 20 -1.91 5.84 10.84
N ALA A 21 -1.18 4.74 11.04
CA ALA A 21 -0.37 4.47 12.24
C ALA A 21 1.08 4.15 11.85
N ASN A 22 1.93 3.89 12.85
CA ASN A 22 3.28 3.32 12.68
C ASN A 22 4.16 4.06 11.65
N GLY A 23 4.09 5.40 11.63
CA GLY A 23 4.93 6.25 10.76
C GLY A 23 4.54 6.26 9.27
N LEU A 24 3.40 5.67 8.90
CA LEU A 24 2.90 5.69 7.51
C LEU A 24 2.67 7.11 6.96
N ALA A 25 2.23 8.06 7.79
CA ALA A 25 1.97 9.43 7.36
C ALA A 25 3.22 10.32 7.32
N THR A 26 4.35 9.90 7.88
CA THR A 26 5.53 10.77 8.02
C THR A 26 6.00 11.31 6.67
N TYR A 27 6.14 10.44 5.66
CA TYR A 27 6.56 10.88 4.32
C TYR A 27 5.54 11.81 3.68
N CYS A 28 4.25 11.43 3.72
CA CYS A 28 3.23 12.27 3.12
C CYS A 28 3.14 13.64 3.81
N SER A 29 3.31 13.68 5.13
CA SER A 29 3.35 14.92 5.91
C SER A 29 4.47 15.83 5.45
N GLU A 30 5.70 15.30 5.38
CA GLU A 30 6.88 16.06 4.95
C GLU A 30 6.80 16.53 3.49
N LYS A 31 6.26 15.69 2.59
CA LYS A 31 6.27 15.97 1.14
C LYS A 31 5.10 16.80 0.65
N PHE A 32 3.92 16.70 1.27
CA PHE A 32 2.70 17.32 0.77
C PHE A 32 2.04 18.29 1.74
N TYR A 33 2.44 18.29 3.01
CA TYR A 33 1.81 19.09 4.07
C TYR A 33 2.81 19.89 4.91
N ASP A 34 4.04 20.11 4.43
CA ASP A 34 5.10 20.85 5.12
C ASP A 34 5.36 20.36 6.56
N GLY A 35 5.21 19.06 6.79
CA GLY A 35 5.36 18.45 8.13
C GLY A 35 4.22 18.76 9.10
N ARG A 36 3.17 19.48 8.67
CA ARG A 36 2.08 19.94 9.55
C ARG A 36 1.00 18.89 9.81
N MET A 37 1.02 17.76 9.10
CA MET A 37 0.13 16.63 9.38
C MET A 37 0.78 15.73 10.43
N HIS A 38 0.11 15.51 11.56
CA HIS A 38 0.54 14.60 12.62
C HIS A 38 -0.38 13.38 12.74
N GLN A 39 0.16 12.24 13.14
CA GLN A 39 -0.64 11.05 13.41
C GLN A 39 -1.30 11.19 14.79
N SER A 40 -2.64 11.22 14.81
CA SER A 40 -3.39 11.34 16.07
C SER A 40 -3.36 10.05 16.88
N LYS A 41 -3.16 8.90 16.22
CA LYS A 41 -2.94 7.62 16.89
C LYS A 41 -1.45 7.43 17.18
N LEU A 42 -1.06 7.74 18.41
CA LEU A 42 0.20 7.28 19.02
C LEU A 42 0.04 5.91 19.69
N ALA A 43 -1.01 5.15 19.36
CA ALA A 43 -1.18 3.82 19.91
C ALA A 43 0.02 2.97 19.48
N LYS A 44 0.68 2.36 20.47
CA LYS A 44 1.71 1.35 20.18
C LYS A 44 1.13 0.32 19.22
N PRO A 45 1.91 -0.16 18.24
CA PRO A 45 1.44 -1.23 17.37
C PRO A 45 0.94 -2.40 18.22
N THR A 46 -0.12 -3.06 17.77
CA THR A 46 -0.55 -4.31 18.40
C THR A 46 0.52 -5.39 18.19
N GLN A 47 0.51 -6.47 18.97
CA GLN A 47 1.47 -7.57 18.78
C GLN A 47 1.44 -8.14 17.35
N ASP A 48 0.26 -8.23 16.75
CA ASP A 48 0.08 -8.66 15.36
C ASP A 48 0.73 -7.68 14.38
N GLU A 49 0.57 -6.36 14.61
CA GLU A 49 1.20 -5.31 13.80
C GLU A 49 2.73 -5.31 13.98
N GLU A 50 3.23 -5.52 15.20
CA GLU A 50 4.66 -5.66 15.48
C GLU A 50 5.26 -6.87 14.75
N ARG A 51 4.57 -8.01 14.76
CA ARG A 51 4.99 -9.22 14.06
C ARG A 51 5.08 -8.99 12.56
N ALA A 52 4.10 -8.31 11.98
CA ALA A 52 4.12 -7.94 10.56
C ALA A 52 5.27 -6.98 10.23
N ILE A 53 5.50 -5.95 11.07
CA ILE A 53 6.62 -5.01 10.92
C ILE A 53 7.97 -5.74 11.03
N TYR A 54 8.11 -6.67 11.98
CA TYR A 54 9.33 -7.45 12.15
C TYR A 54 9.60 -8.36 10.94
N TRP A 55 8.55 -9.02 10.42
CA TRP A 55 8.66 -9.81 9.21
C TRP A 55 9.09 -8.96 7.99
N LEU A 56 8.48 -7.78 7.79
CA LEU A 56 8.88 -6.86 6.71
C LEU A 56 10.33 -6.36 6.86
N ARG A 57 10.81 -6.16 8.09
CA ARG A 57 12.22 -5.79 8.36
C ARG A 57 13.22 -6.86 7.95
N SER A 58 12.80 -8.13 7.83
CA SER A 58 13.69 -9.19 7.34
C SER A 58 14.08 -8.97 5.86
N TYR A 59 13.23 -8.30 5.08
CA TYR A 59 13.50 -7.93 3.69
C TYR A 59 14.32 -6.62 3.57
N ALA A 60 14.09 -5.66 4.46
CA ALA A 60 14.90 -4.44 4.53
C ALA A 60 15.10 -4.00 5.99
N PRO A 61 16.27 -4.29 6.60
CA PRO A 61 16.54 -3.90 7.98
C PRO A 61 16.51 -2.38 8.20
N SER A 62 16.75 -1.58 7.15
CA SER A 62 16.69 -0.11 7.16
C SER A 62 15.27 0.47 7.14
N MET A 63 14.23 -0.38 7.11
CA MET A 63 12.82 0.03 7.05
C MET A 63 12.44 0.99 8.19
N ARG A 64 11.83 2.13 7.84
CA ARG A 64 11.35 3.14 8.81
C ARG A 64 9.82 3.12 8.92
N GLY A 65 9.33 2.76 10.11
CA GLY A 65 7.90 2.55 10.35
C GLY A 65 7.38 1.32 9.61
N ALA A 66 6.09 1.28 9.30
CA ALA A 66 5.47 0.19 8.53
C ALA A 66 5.55 0.42 7.01
N ARG A 67 6.75 0.73 6.48
CA ARG A 67 6.95 1.07 5.05
C ARG A 67 8.20 0.44 4.47
N LEU A 68 8.01 -0.53 3.60
CA LEU A 68 9.07 -1.20 2.86
C LEU A 68 9.22 -0.56 1.47
N TRP A 69 10.46 -0.19 1.12
CA TRP A 69 10.84 0.24 -0.23
C TRP A 69 11.76 -0.83 -0.80
N LEU A 70 11.40 -1.37 -1.97
CA LEU A 70 12.18 -2.39 -2.66
C LEU A 70 12.51 -1.85 -4.04
N ASP A 71 13.80 -1.72 -4.32
CA ASP A 71 14.28 -1.44 -5.67
C ASP A 71 14.24 -2.75 -6.47
N VAL A 72 13.44 -2.76 -7.53
CA VAL A 72 13.29 -3.94 -8.39
C VAL A 72 13.87 -3.61 -9.76
N GLU A 73 15.01 -4.21 -10.06
CA GLU A 73 15.53 -4.21 -11.42
C GLU A 73 14.70 -5.16 -12.26
N GLY A 74 13.89 -4.61 -13.16
CA GLY A 74 13.08 -5.38 -14.10
C GLY A 74 13.00 -4.68 -15.44
N MET A 75 13.36 -5.39 -16.51
CA MET A 75 13.12 -4.94 -17.89
C MET A 75 11.63 -4.62 -18.03
N THR A 76 11.30 -3.35 -18.25
CA THR A 76 9.92 -2.94 -18.48
C THR A 76 9.59 -3.29 -19.92
N GLU A 77 8.68 -4.25 -20.13
CA GLU A 77 8.26 -4.62 -21.47
C GLU A 77 7.50 -3.41 -22.07
N THR A 78 8.12 -2.73 -23.03
CA THR A 78 7.44 -1.71 -23.82
C THR A 78 6.76 -2.36 -25.01
N LYS A 79 5.45 -2.20 -25.11
CA LYS A 79 4.80 -1.49 -26.23
C LYS A 79 3.30 -1.34 -25.97
N ASP A 80 2.86 -0.09 -26.09
CA ASP A 80 1.48 0.42 -26.07
C ASP A 80 0.79 0.60 -24.71
N LEU A 81 0.91 1.84 -24.20
CA LEU A 81 0.01 2.57 -23.29
C LEU A 81 -0.39 1.93 -21.95
N SER A 82 0.10 0.73 -21.64
CA SER A 82 0.08 0.12 -20.33
C SER A 82 1.33 -0.74 -20.19
N THR A 83 2.30 -0.25 -19.42
CA THR A 83 3.56 -0.98 -19.25
C THR A 83 3.38 -2.08 -18.21
N LYS A 84 3.46 -3.33 -18.67
CA LYS A 84 3.54 -4.49 -17.80
C LYS A 84 4.99 -4.65 -17.33
N ASN A 85 5.18 -4.83 -16.03
CA ASN A 85 6.47 -5.22 -15.47
C ASN A 85 6.32 -6.51 -14.68
N THR A 86 6.76 -7.61 -15.30
CA THR A 86 6.63 -8.96 -14.74
C THR A 86 7.46 -9.14 -13.47
N ALA A 87 8.60 -8.47 -13.34
CA ALA A 87 9.43 -8.54 -12.13
C ALA A 87 8.71 -7.93 -10.91
N HIS A 88 8.11 -6.75 -11.06
CA HIS A 88 7.30 -6.14 -10.02
C HIS A 88 6.08 -7.00 -9.65
N ALA A 89 5.41 -7.59 -10.65
CA ALA A 89 4.24 -8.43 -10.42
C ALA A 89 4.59 -9.70 -9.62
N ASN A 90 5.69 -10.38 -9.99
CA ASN A 90 6.16 -11.56 -9.27
C ASN A 90 6.52 -11.22 -7.82
N LEU A 91 7.25 -10.12 -7.59
CA LEU A 91 7.58 -9.68 -6.24
C LEU A 91 6.32 -9.42 -5.39
N ILE A 92 5.30 -8.77 -5.96
CA ILE A 92 4.03 -8.55 -5.25
C ILE A 92 3.39 -9.87 -4.86
N VAL A 93 3.35 -10.84 -5.79
CA VAL A 93 2.80 -12.18 -5.51
C VAL A 93 3.60 -12.88 -4.40
N ASP A 94 4.93 -12.84 -4.47
CA ASP A 94 5.81 -13.47 -3.47
C ASP A 94 5.63 -12.84 -2.08
N LEU A 95 5.47 -11.52 -2.00
CA LEU A 95 5.18 -10.83 -0.74
C LEU A 95 3.82 -11.24 -0.16
N VAL A 96 2.80 -11.38 -1.00
CA VAL A 96 1.47 -11.81 -0.56
C VAL A 96 1.51 -13.26 -0.07
N ILE A 97 2.15 -14.16 -0.81
CA ILE A 97 2.32 -15.56 -0.40
C ILE A 97 3.11 -15.63 0.91
N GLY A 98 4.24 -14.94 1.00
CA GLY A 98 5.07 -14.91 2.20
C GLY A 98 4.32 -14.40 3.43
N ALA A 99 3.44 -13.40 3.28
CA ALA A 99 2.59 -12.93 4.37
C ALA A 99 1.62 -14.02 4.86
N PHE A 100 1.03 -14.80 3.95
CA PHE A 100 0.16 -15.91 4.29
C PHE A 100 0.90 -17.08 4.95
N GLU A 101 2.08 -17.44 4.44
CA GLU A 101 2.92 -18.52 5.00
C GLU A 101 3.40 -18.18 6.42
N ASN A 102 3.70 -16.90 6.68
CA ASN A 102 4.02 -16.38 8.01
C ASN A 102 2.78 -16.17 8.90
N LYS A 103 1.61 -16.66 8.42
CA LYS A 103 0.29 -16.60 9.08
C LYS A 103 -0.07 -15.21 9.55
N LEU A 104 0.41 -14.17 8.89
CA LEU A 104 0.18 -12.79 9.31
C LEU A 104 -1.34 -12.56 9.34
N HIS A 105 -1.85 -12.21 10.53
CA HIS A 105 -3.27 -11.98 10.80
C HIS A 105 -3.41 -10.83 11.80
N ARG A 106 -4.60 -10.24 11.87
CA ARG A 106 -4.97 -9.26 12.90
C ARG A 106 -6.20 -9.77 13.64
N GLY A 107 -6.07 -10.08 14.93
CA GLY A 107 -7.20 -10.56 15.74
C GLY A 107 -7.85 -11.85 15.20
N GLY A 108 -7.05 -12.71 14.55
CA GLY A 108 -7.53 -13.96 13.92
C GLY A 108 -8.03 -13.80 12.48
N GLU A 109 -8.19 -12.57 11.98
CA GLU A 109 -8.59 -12.31 10.60
C GLU A 109 -7.38 -12.17 9.68
N ARG A 110 -7.50 -12.67 8.44
CA ARG A 110 -6.46 -12.50 7.41
C ARG A 110 -6.31 -11.02 7.06
N PHE A 111 -5.08 -10.59 6.75
CA PHE A 111 -4.87 -9.23 6.25
C PHE A 111 -5.61 -8.99 4.93
N HIS A 112 -6.39 -7.92 4.89
CA HIS A 112 -6.89 -7.38 3.63
C HIS A 112 -5.74 -6.75 2.86
N THR A 113 -5.44 -7.29 1.69
CA THR A 113 -4.39 -6.77 0.81
C THR A 113 -5.01 -5.99 -0.34
N LEU A 114 -4.62 -4.72 -0.47
CA LEU A 114 -4.96 -3.88 -1.63
C LEU A 114 -3.68 -3.59 -2.41
N ILE A 115 -3.66 -3.96 -3.68
CA ILE A 115 -2.57 -3.63 -4.61
C ILE A 115 -3.02 -2.47 -5.48
N VAL A 116 -2.26 -1.38 -5.48
CA VAL A 116 -2.53 -0.18 -6.29
C VAL A 116 -1.42 -0.02 -7.31
N THR A 117 -1.77 0.08 -8.59
CA THR A 117 -0.85 0.31 -9.72
C THR A 117 -1.37 1.45 -10.58
N PRO A 118 -0.51 2.33 -11.11
CA PRO A 118 -0.94 3.40 -12.01
C PRO A 118 -1.28 2.92 -13.42
N TYR A 119 -0.98 1.65 -13.75
CA TYR A 119 -1.16 1.10 -15.09
C TYR A 119 -2.47 0.34 -15.23
N GLU A 120 -3.23 0.62 -16.30
CA GLU A 120 -4.42 -0.13 -16.66
C GLU A 120 -4.05 -1.58 -17.02
N THR A 121 -4.41 -2.54 -16.17
CA THR A 121 -4.37 -3.95 -16.58
C THR A 121 -5.52 -4.21 -17.55
N LYS A 122 -5.28 -4.14 -18.86
CA LYS A 122 -6.20 -4.73 -19.84
C LYS A 122 -6.13 -6.26 -19.67
N PRO A 123 -7.21 -6.96 -19.29
CA PRO A 123 -7.17 -8.39 -19.12
C PRO A 123 -7.09 -9.05 -20.50
N ARG A 124 -5.88 -9.32 -20.98
CA ARG A 124 -5.68 -10.26 -22.09
C ARG A 124 -5.44 -11.64 -21.49
N ILE A 125 -6.52 -12.30 -21.10
CA ILE A 125 -6.51 -13.72 -20.76
C ILE A 125 -6.30 -14.49 -22.07
N SER A 126 -5.05 -14.64 -22.51
CA SER A 126 -4.69 -15.73 -23.41
C SER A 126 -4.62 -17.00 -22.55
N GLY A 127 -5.69 -17.79 -22.60
CA GLY A 127 -5.85 -18.96 -21.76
C GLY A 127 -4.72 -19.98 -21.94
N ARG A 128 -4.13 -20.39 -20.82
CA ARG A 128 -3.79 -21.79 -20.51
C ARG A 128 -3.41 -21.93 -19.04
N ARG A 129 -4.34 -22.54 -18.27
CA ARG A 129 -4.17 -23.25 -16.99
C ARG A 129 -3.48 -22.45 -15.87
N SER A 130 -4.21 -21.90 -14.92
CA SER A 130 -4.74 -22.69 -13.80
C SER A 130 -5.98 -22.03 -13.20
N ARG A 131 -6.98 -22.86 -12.89
CA ARG A 131 -8.21 -22.49 -12.19
C ARG A 131 -7.85 -22.09 -10.76
N THR A 132 -8.11 -20.83 -10.39
CA THR A 132 -8.73 -20.33 -9.13
C THR A 132 -8.30 -18.88 -8.85
N CYS A 133 -8.88 -17.91 -9.56
CA CYS A 133 -9.02 -16.54 -9.03
C CYS A 133 -10.09 -15.81 -9.83
N HIS A 134 -11.35 -16.21 -9.63
CA HIS A 134 -12.51 -15.42 -10.02
C HIS A 134 -13.40 -15.34 -8.78
N GLN A 135 -13.26 -14.24 -8.05
CA GLN A 135 -14.31 -13.52 -7.32
C GLN A 135 -13.63 -12.54 -6.38
N TRP A 136 -13.56 -11.28 -6.79
CA TRP A 136 -13.46 -10.17 -5.85
C TRP A 136 -14.52 -9.15 -6.22
N ASN A 137 -15.38 -8.88 -5.23
CA ASN A 137 -16.49 -7.92 -5.17
C ASN A 137 -17.79 -8.44 -5.82
N THR A 138 -18.94 -8.38 -5.16
CA THR A 138 -19.48 -7.25 -4.39
C THR A 138 -20.27 -7.69 -3.16
N ALA A 139 -20.06 -6.97 -2.06
CA ALA A 139 -21.05 -6.83 -1.01
C ALA A 139 -22.15 -5.87 -1.51
N GLU A 140 -23.38 -6.36 -1.61
CA GLU A 140 -24.61 -5.57 -1.43
C GLU A 140 -25.11 -5.94 -0.02
N GLN A 141 -24.98 -5.08 0.98
CA GLN A 141 -26.02 -4.13 1.39
C GLN A 141 -27.45 -4.67 1.24
N LYS A 142 -27.90 -5.46 2.21
CA LYS A 142 -29.07 -5.18 3.07
C LYS A 142 -29.15 -6.18 4.22
#